data_AF-A0A095Z2V9-F1
#
_entry.id   AF-A0A095Z2V9-F1
#
_cell.length_a   1.000
_cell.length_b   1.000
_cell.length_c   1.000
_cell.angle_alpha   90.00
_cell.angle_beta   90.00
_cell.angle_gamma   90.00
#
_symmetry.space_group_name_H-M   'P 1'
#
loop_
_entity.id
_entity.type
_entity.pdbx_description
1 polymer ?
#
loop_
_entity_poly.entity_id
_entity_poly.type
_entity_poly.pdbx_seq_one_letter_code
_entity_poly.pdbx_strand_id
1 'polypeptide(L)'
;MTASNDSYKNLLGIGAYAAIAAQTRLAKDGDQAPKAWEHVDMANMSGKAWENFKYVCKVAEHSDIDIAEAIAPYEGLLDDIDARLRPTTWWERMTKTYVAIGIFTDALREIAHLQGQEEYAKDVNDFGHGDWVRERLEPAVAADKQLEARLSLWTRRVGGEALSLVRAFLFTNPEIISGTDADELMDRVSKAHKERLSAVHLHA
;
A
#
# COMPACT_ATOMS: atom_id res chain seq x y z
N MET A 1 10.58 -22.98 19.43
CA MET A 1 9.24 -22.52 19.00
C MET A 1 9.09 -21.00 19.01
N THR A 2 10.15 -20.20 19.21
CA THR A 2 10.06 -18.75 19.42
C THR A 2 10.14 -17.91 18.13
N ALA A 3 11.05 -18.25 17.21
CA ALA A 3 11.27 -17.45 15.99
C ALA A 3 10.07 -17.38 15.01
N SER A 4 9.24 -18.43 14.95
CA SER A 4 8.07 -18.46 14.06
C SER A 4 6.91 -17.60 14.58
N ASN A 5 6.81 -17.39 15.89
CA ASN A 5 5.73 -16.59 16.48
C ASN A 5 6.03 -15.08 16.33
N ASP A 6 7.30 -14.70 16.51
CA ASP A 6 7.73 -13.30 16.36
C ASP A 6 7.63 -12.81 14.91
N SER A 7 8.00 -13.65 13.94
CA SER A 7 7.88 -13.33 12.51
C SER A 7 6.42 -13.12 12.08
N TYR A 8 5.50 -13.96 12.59
CA TYR A 8 4.07 -13.82 12.33
C TYR A 8 3.46 -12.61 13.05
N LYS A 9 3.88 -12.33 14.30
CA LYS A 9 3.54 -11.08 15.01
C LYS A 9 3.93 -9.85 14.19
N ASN A 10 5.14 -9.84 13.60
CA ASN A 10 5.59 -8.74 12.75
C ASN A 10 4.74 -8.60 11.48
N LEU A 11 4.39 -9.71 10.82
CA LEU A 11 3.50 -9.70 9.65
C LEU A 11 2.11 -9.12 9.98
N LEU A 12 1.49 -9.58 11.07
CA LEU A 12 0.19 -9.07 11.50
C LEU A 12 0.29 -7.60 11.93
N GLY A 13 1.35 -7.22 12.63
CA GLY A 13 1.61 -5.84 13.04
C GLY A 13 1.73 -4.87 11.86
N ILE A 14 2.58 -5.18 10.87
CA ILE A 14 2.74 -4.31 9.69
C ILE A 14 1.49 -4.32 8.83
N GLY A 15 0.79 -5.45 8.74
CA GLY A 15 -0.48 -5.57 8.03
C GLY A 15 -1.58 -4.70 8.63
N ALA A 16 -1.75 -4.77 9.94
CA ALA A 16 -2.73 -3.96 10.66
C ALA A 16 -2.40 -2.46 10.58
N TYR A 17 -1.12 -2.09 10.73
CA TYR A 17 -0.67 -0.72 10.56
C TYR A 17 -0.95 -0.21 9.14
N ALA A 18 -0.64 -0.99 8.10
CA ALA A 18 -0.90 -0.65 6.72
C ALA A 18 -2.40 -0.46 6.44
N ALA A 19 -3.27 -1.28 7.04
CA ALA A 19 -4.72 -1.14 6.90
C ALA A 19 -5.25 0.17 7.51
N ILE A 20 -4.81 0.55 8.72
CA ILE A 20 -5.18 1.86 9.33
C ILE A 20 -4.64 3.01 8.49
N ALA A 21 -3.41 2.91 8.01
CA ALA A 21 -2.80 3.96 7.19
C ALA A 21 -3.55 4.14 5.86
N ALA A 22 -3.94 3.04 5.21
CA ALA A 22 -4.78 3.08 4.01
C ALA A 22 -6.17 3.67 4.29
N GLN A 23 -6.81 3.26 5.40
CA GLN A 23 -8.08 3.83 5.85
C GLN A 23 -7.98 5.35 5.98
N THR A 24 -6.95 5.85 6.68
CA THR A 24 -6.72 7.28 6.89
C THR A 24 -6.41 8.00 5.58
N ARG A 25 -5.59 7.41 4.70
CA ARG A 25 -5.30 7.97 3.37
C ARG A 25 -6.57 8.16 2.56
N LEU A 26 -7.37 7.11 2.44
CA LEU A 26 -8.59 7.11 1.65
C LEU A 26 -9.61 8.10 2.22
N ALA A 27 -9.71 8.24 3.55
CA ALA A 27 -10.52 9.28 4.17
C ALA A 27 -10.03 10.70 3.84
N LYS A 28 -8.71 10.95 3.92
CA LYS A 28 -8.10 12.24 3.56
C LYS A 28 -8.27 12.58 2.07
N ASP A 29 -8.24 11.58 1.20
CA ASP A 29 -8.50 11.79 -0.22
C ASP A 29 -9.98 12.04 -0.48
N GLY A 30 -10.85 11.33 0.25
CA GLY A 30 -12.29 11.60 0.28
C GLY A 30 -12.58 13.05 0.64
N ASP A 31 -12.00 13.60 1.69
CA ASP A 31 -12.19 15.02 2.08
C ASP A 31 -11.83 16.02 0.95
N GLN A 32 -10.87 15.66 0.10
CA GLN A 32 -10.31 16.54 -0.93
C GLN A 32 -10.87 16.24 -2.33
N ALA A 33 -11.87 15.37 -2.43
CA ALA A 33 -12.47 14.98 -3.70
C ALA A 33 -13.26 16.15 -4.33
N PRO A 34 -13.20 16.35 -5.66
CA PRO A 34 -13.89 17.46 -6.31
C PRO A 34 -15.37 17.20 -6.59
N LYS A 35 -15.83 15.94 -6.57
CA LYS A 35 -17.23 15.57 -6.84
C LYS A 35 -17.83 14.76 -5.70
N ALA A 36 -19.11 15.01 -5.40
CA ALA A 36 -19.86 14.32 -4.34
C ALA A 36 -19.74 12.78 -4.40
N TRP A 37 -19.79 12.19 -5.59
CA TRP A 37 -19.69 10.73 -5.73
C TRP A 37 -18.27 10.21 -5.46
N GLU A 38 -17.22 10.99 -5.71
CA GLU A 38 -15.83 10.63 -5.39
C GLU A 38 -15.63 10.61 -3.85
N HIS A 39 -16.27 11.53 -3.12
CA HIS A 39 -16.30 11.46 -1.64
C HIS A 39 -16.90 10.14 -1.15
N VAL A 40 -18.03 9.72 -1.74
CA VAL A 40 -18.71 8.47 -1.37
C VAL A 40 -17.84 7.26 -1.68
N ASP A 41 -17.23 7.21 -2.86
CA ASP A 41 -16.36 6.11 -3.27
C ASP A 41 -15.14 5.98 -2.36
N MET A 42 -14.47 7.10 -2.03
CA MET A 42 -13.34 7.10 -1.11
C MET A 42 -13.74 6.71 0.32
N ALA A 43 -14.90 7.17 0.80
CA ALA A 43 -15.43 6.78 2.10
C ALA A 43 -15.72 5.27 2.17
N ASN A 44 -16.29 4.71 1.11
CA ASN A 44 -16.54 3.27 1.00
C ASN A 44 -15.23 2.46 1.04
N MET A 45 -14.20 2.88 0.29
CA MET A 45 -12.89 2.19 0.30
C MET A 45 -12.17 2.35 1.65
N SER A 46 -12.27 3.52 2.29
CA SER A 46 -11.78 3.74 3.65
C SER A 46 -12.46 2.79 4.64
N GLY A 47 -13.78 2.62 4.53
CA GLY A 47 -14.54 1.63 5.30
C GLY A 47 -14.05 0.19 5.09
N LYS A 48 -13.75 -0.21 3.86
CA LYS A 48 -13.17 -1.54 3.56
C LYS A 48 -11.80 -1.74 4.21
N ALA A 49 -10.95 -0.72 4.21
CA ALA A 49 -9.65 -0.77 4.89
C ALA A 49 -9.81 -0.93 6.41
N TRP A 50 -10.81 -0.28 7.01
CA TRP A 50 -11.17 -0.49 8.42
C TRP A 50 -11.67 -1.92 8.70
N GLU A 51 -12.51 -2.47 7.83
CA GLU A 51 -12.94 -3.88 7.96
C GLU A 51 -11.77 -4.84 7.87
N ASN A 52 -10.78 -4.58 7.01
CA ASN A 52 -9.55 -5.36 6.94
C ASN A 52 -8.74 -5.26 8.24
N PHE A 53 -8.55 -4.06 8.81
CA PHE A 53 -7.89 -3.92 10.11
C PHE A 53 -8.56 -4.76 11.21
N LYS A 54 -9.91 -4.72 11.30
CA LYS A 54 -10.65 -5.55 12.26
C LYS A 54 -10.48 -7.05 12.00
N TYR A 55 -10.35 -7.46 10.74
CA TYR A 55 -10.04 -8.84 10.40
C TYR A 55 -8.65 -9.24 10.91
N VAL A 56 -7.62 -8.42 10.69
CA VAL A 56 -6.26 -8.68 11.19
C VAL A 56 -6.25 -8.76 12.73
N CYS A 57 -7.02 -7.89 13.42
CA CYS A 57 -7.17 -7.97 14.88
C CYS A 57 -7.73 -9.33 15.33
N LYS A 58 -8.78 -9.82 14.65
CA LYS A 58 -9.32 -11.15 14.95
C LYS A 58 -8.28 -12.25 14.72
N VAL A 59 -7.53 -12.20 13.63
CA VAL A 59 -6.48 -13.20 13.35
C VAL A 59 -5.40 -13.19 14.45
N ALA A 60 -5.01 -12.00 14.91
CA ALA A 60 -4.07 -11.83 16.02
C ALA A 60 -4.61 -12.40 17.34
N GLU A 61 -5.88 -12.14 17.66
CA GLU A 61 -6.55 -12.69 18.84
C GLU A 61 -6.55 -14.24 18.85
N HIS A 62 -6.82 -14.88 17.71
CA HIS A 62 -6.77 -16.35 17.60
C HIS A 62 -5.35 -16.93 17.75
N SER A 63 -4.33 -16.07 17.65
CA SER A 63 -2.91 -16.43 17.71
C SER A 63 -2.22 -15.96 18.99
N ASP A 64 -2.99 -15.49 19.99
CA ASP A 64 -2.48 -14.92 21.25
C ASP A 64 -1.49 -13.75 21.03
N ILE A 65 -1.69 -12.96 19.98
CA ILE A 65 -0.86 -11.79 19.64
C ILE A 65 -1.59 -10.50 20.04
N ASP A 66 -0.96 -9.69 20.89
CA ASP A 66 -1.41 -8.32 21.15
C ASP A 66 -1.12 -7.45 19.92
N ILE A 67 -2.19 -7.07 19.22
CA ILE A 67 -2.09 -6.27 18.00
C ILE A 67 -1.62 -4.84 18.26
N ALA A 68 -1.92 -4.26 19.43
CA ALA A 68 -1.46 -2.92 19.78
C ALA A 68 0.05 -2.90 19.98
N GLU A 69 0.58 -3.91 20.68
CA GLU A 69 2.04 -4.09 20.79
C GLU A 69 2.69 -4.39 19.44
N ALA A 70 2.04 -5.16 18.57
CA ALA A 70 2.58 -5.52 17.27
C ALA A 70 2.65 -4.32 16.30
N ILE A 71 1.75 -3.34 16.44
CA ILE A 71 1.71 -2.14 15.60
C ILE A 71 2.72 -1.09 16.06
N ALA A 72 2.95 -0.97 17.38
CA ALA A 72 3.75 0.10 17.97
C ALA A 72 5.12 0.36 17.29
N PRO A 73 5.89 -0.65 16.83
CA PRO A 73 7.17 -0.42 16.13
C PRO A 73 7.05 0.34 14.81
N TYR A 74 5.86 0.38 14.21
CA TYR A 74 5.61 0.96 12.89
C TYR A 74 4.99 2.36 12.94
N GLU A 75 4.79 2.91 14.14
CA GLU A 75 4.30 4.28 14.30
C GLU A 75 5.16 5.28 13.52
N GLY A 76 4.50 6.12 12.73
CA GLY A 76 5.16 7.16 11.93
C GLY A 76 5.89 6.66 10.68
N LEU A 77 5.88 5.36 10.37
CA LEU A 77 6.57 4.77 9.21
C LEU A 77 6.21 5.45 7.87
N LEU A 78 5.04 6.06 7.78
CA LEU A 78 4.51 6.68 6.54
C LEU A 78 4.50 8.21 6.58
N ASP A 79 4.91 8.82 7.69
CA ASP A 79 4.84 10.27 7.88
C ASP A 79 5.77 11.03 6.92
N ASP A 80 6.97 10.50 6.71
CA ASP A 80 7.96 11.08 5.81
C ASP A 80 7.51 11.08 4.35
N ILE A 81 6.76 10.05 3.93
CA ILE A 81 6.18 9.98 2.58
C ILE A 81 5.14 11.08 2.43
N ASP A 82 4.31 11.30 3.45
CA ASP A 82 3.31 12.38 3.41
C ASP A 82 3.92 13.77 3.40
N ALA A 83 4.98 13.98 4.17
CA ALA A 83 5.71 15.23 4.19
C ALA A 83 6.33 15.56 2.81
N ARG A 84 6.90 14.56 2.13
CA ARG A 84 7.65 14.72 0.87
C ARG A 84 6.79 14.68 -0.40
N LEU A 85 5.61 14.09 -0.33
CA LEU A 85 4.70 13.89 -1.47
C LEU A 85 3.40 14.66 -1.28
N ARG A 86 3.43 15.98 -1.52
CA ARG A 86 2.23 16.83 -1.51
C ARG A 86 1.63 16.91 -2.92
N PRO A 87 0.48 16.28 -3.19
CA PRO A 87 -0.18 16.43 -4.48
C PRO A 87 -0.75 17.84 -4.63
N THR A 88 -0.66 18.40 -5.83
CA THR A 88 -1.19 19.73 -6.19
C THR A 88 -2.52 19.66 -6.94
N THR A 89 -2.86 18.48 -7.44
CA THR A 89 -4.12 18.24 -8.17
C THR A 89 -4.81 16.97 -7.68
N TRP A 90 -6.10 16.85 -8.01
CA TRP A 90 -6.85 15.62 -7.77
C TRP A 90 -6.22 14.40 -8.46
N TRP A 91 -5.74 14.56 -9.69
CA TRP A 91 -5.05 13.49 -10.43
C TRP A 91 -3.77 13.03 -9.73
N GLU A 92 -2.95 13.96 -9.24
CA GLU A 92 -1.74 13.64 -8.47
C GLU A 92 -2.08 12.95 -7.14
N ARG A 93 -3.19 13.35 -6.50
CA ARG A 93 -3.66 12.74 -5.26
C ARG A 93 -4.08 11.28 -5.47
N MET A 94 -4.98 11.03 -6.42
CA MET A 94 -5.42 9.66 -6.74
C MET A 94 -4.25 8.78 -7.17
N THR A 95 -3.35 9.30 -8.02
CA THR A 95 -2.17 8.53 -8.47
C THR A 95 -1.17 8.28 -7.35
N LYS A 96 -0.99 9.21 -6.40
CA LYS A 96 -0.17 8.98 -5.20
C LYS A 96 -0.69 7.77 -4.44
N THR A 97 -1.99 7.73 -4.17
CA THR A 97 -2.62 6.63 -3.42
C THR A 97 -2.60 5.33 -4.21
N TYR A 98 -2.84 5.37 -5.52
CA TYR A 98 -2.74 4.22 -6.42
C TYR A 98 -1.36 3.56 -6.39
N VAL A 99 -0.31 4.37 -6.45
CA VAL A 99 1.07 3.89 -6.42
C VAL A 99 1.47 3.40 -5.03
N ALA A 100 1.22 4.20 -3.99
CA ALA A 100 1.66 3.89 -2.63
C ALA A 100 0.94 2.65 -2.07
N ILE A 101 -0.40 2.61 -2.09
CA ILE A 101 -1.15 1.42 -1.64
C ILE A 101 -0.75 0.22 -2.49
N GLY A 102 -0.67 0.36 -3.81
CA GLY A 102 -0.28 -0.73 -4.69
C GLY A 102 1.08 -1.36 -4.33
N ILE A 103 2.13 -0.54 -4.17
CA ILE A 103 3.48 -1.02 -3.80
C ILE A 103 3.47 -1.70 -2.42
N PHE A 104 2.78 -1.12 -1.43
CA PHE A 104 2.73 -1.71 -0.10
C PHE A 104 1.90 -3.01 -0.05
N THR A 105 0.81 -3.07 -0.80
CA THR A 105 0.01 -4.29 -0.98
C THR A 105 0.84 -5.40 -1.64
N ASP A 106 1.61 -5.09 -2.69
CA ASP A 106 2.50 -6.06 -3.35
C ASP A 106 3.56 -6.57 -2.36
N ALA A 107 4.23 -5.66 -1.65
CA ALA A 107 5.27 -6.02 -0.68
C ALA A 107 4.72 -6.87 0.47
N LEU A 108 3.59 -6.48 1.05
CA LEU A 108 2.96 -7.23 2.15
C LEU A 108 2.52 -8.63 1.70
N ARG A 109 2.01 -8.75 0.48
CA ARG A 109 1.63 -10.05 -0.11
C ARG A 109 2.86 -10.94 -0.29
N GLU A 110 3.95 -10.41 -0.84
CA GLU A 110 5.21 -11.14 -0.98
C GLU A 110 5.77 -11.61 0.37
N ILE A 111 5.77 -10.74 1.38
CA ILE A 111 6.19 -11.10 2.75
C ILE A 111 5.32 -12.24 3.29
N ALA A 112 4.00 -12.16 3.13
CA ALA A 112 3.09 -13.21 3.58
C ALA A 112 3.38 -14.56 2.89
N HIS A 113 3.64 -14.58 1.58
CA HIS A 113 4.03 -15.80 0.87
C HIS A 113 5.36 -16.37 1.39
N LEU A 114 6.36 -15.52 1.64
CA LEU A 114 7.65 -15.97 2.20
C LEU A 114 7.52 -16.58 3.60
N GLN A 115 6.53 -16.15 4.38
CA GLN A 115 6.22 -16.74 5.68
C GLN A 115 5.27 -17.95 5.62
N GLY A 116 4.88 -18.40 4.41
CA GLY A 116 3.95 -19.51 4.21
C GLY A 116 2.50 -19.18 4.58
N GLN A 117 2.14 -17.90 4.67
CA GLN A 117 0.83 -17.41 5.09
C GLN A 117 -0.09 -17.21 3.87
N GLU A 118 -0.37 -18.29 3.15
CA GLU A 118 -1.08 -18.28 1.86
C GLU A 118 -2.52 -17.75 1.95
N GLU A 119 -3.22 -18.02 3.05
CA GLU A 119 -4.59 -17.52 3.25
C GLU A 119 -4.58 -16.01 3.48
N TYR A 120 -3.70 -15.54 4.37
CA TYR A 120 -3.50 -14.11 4.61
C TYR A 120 -3.07 -13.37 3.33
N ALA A 121 -2.13 -13.93 2.55
CA ALA A 121 -1.65 -13.33 1.31
C ALA A 121 -2.77 -13.10 0.28
N LYS A 122 -3.78 -13.99 0.21
CA LYS A 122 -4.95 -13.83 -0.68
C LYS A 122 -5.84 -12.68 -0.27
N ASP A 123 -5.92 -12.38 1.02
CA ASP A 123 -6.76 -11.31 1.56
C ASP A 123 -6.09 -9.93 1.47
N VAL A 124 -4.77 -9.86 1.30
CA VAL A 124 -4.03 -8.59 1.11
C VAL A 124 -4.45 -7.93 -0.21
N ASN A 125 -5.14 -6.80 -0.16
CA ASN A 125 -5.66 -6.07 -1.32
C ASN A 125 -5.56 -4.54 -1.17
N ASP A 126 -5.96 -3.80 -2.20
CA ASP A 126 -5.93 -2.33 -2.27
C ASP A 126 -7.31 -1.67 -2.03
N PHE A 127 -8.24 -2.43 -1.45
CA PHE A 127 -9.61 -2.03 -1.08
C PHE A 127 -10.49 -1.62 -2.27
N GLY A 128 -10.08 -1.99 -3.48
CA GLY A 128 -10.76 -1.64 -4.74
C GLY A 128 -10.34 -0.28 -5.31
N HIS A 129 -9.35 0.38 -4.70
CA HIS A 129 -8.87 1.68 -5.17
C HIS A 129 -8.17 1.56 -6.53
N GLY A 130 -7.44 0.47 -6.79
CA GLY A 130 -6.72 0.28 -8.05
C GLY A 130 -7.64 0.18 -9.26
N ASP A 131 -8.70 -0.64 -9.17
CA ASP A 131 -9.72 -0.72 -10.23
C ASP A 131 -10.40 0.63 -10.44
N TRP A 132 -10.80 1.27 -9.34
CA TRP A 132 -11.46 2.57 -9.38
C TRP A 132 -10.60 3.65 -10.06
N VAL A 133 -9.30 3.68 -9.77
CA VAL A 133 -8.36 4.60 -10.43
C VAL A 133 -8.19 4.23 -11.90
N ARG A 134 -8.01 2.95 -12.24
CA ARG A 134 -7.83 2.51 -13.64
C ARG A 134 -8.98 2.98 -14.53
N GLU A 135 -10.22 2.75 -14.11
CA GLU A 135 -11.43 3.14 -14.84
C GLU A 135 -11.51 4.64 -15.17
N ARG A 136 -10.87 5.48 -14.35
CA ARG A 136 -10.95 6.96 -14.44
C ARG A 136 -9.70 7.57 -15.06
N LEU A 137 -8.55 6.99 -14.75
CA LEU A 137 -7.25 7.53 -15.10
C LEU A 137 -6.83 7.11 -16.50
N GLU A 138 -7.04 5.85 -16.88
CA GLU A 138 -6.68 5.35 -18.21
C GLU A 138 -7.27 6.20 -19.34
N PRO A 139 -8.59 6.47 -19.39
CA PRO A 139 -9.16 7.27 -20.49
C PRO A 139 -8.72 8.73 -20.43
N ALA A 140 -8.50 9.29 -19.23
CA ALA A 140 -8.05 10.66 -19.06
C ALA A 140 -6.61 10.86 -19.54
N VAL A 141 -5.71 9.93 -19.20
CA VAL A 141 -4.31 9.94 -19.63
C VAL A 141 -4.20 9.69 -21.13
N ALA A 142 -4.99 8.75 -21.67
CA ALA A 142 -5.00 8.47 -23.11
C ALA A 142 -5.41 9.68 -23.95
N ALA A 143 -6.33 10.51 -23.44
CA ALA A 143 -6.85 11.69 -24.12
C ALA A 143 -5.95 12.94 -23.97
N ASP A 144 -5.03 12.99 -23.01
CA ASP A 144 -4.23 14.18 -22.69
C ASP A 144 -2.75 13.84 -22.47
N LYS A 145 -1.93 14.13 -23.49
CA LYS A 145 -0.47 13.91 -23.47
C LYS A 145 0.27 14.77 -22.44
N GLN A 146 -0.26 15.94 -22.08
CA GLN A 146 0.35 16.76 -21.06
C GLN A 146 0.07 16.18 -19.67
N LEU A 147 -1.14 15.66 -19.45
CA LEU A 147 -1.49 14.93 -18.24
C LEU A 147 -0.63 13.67 -18.09
N GLU A 148 -0.48 12.87 -19.16
CA GLU A 148 0.39 11.69 -19.20
C GLU A 148 1.82 12.02 -18.75
N ALA A 149 2.43 13.03 -19.37
CA ALA A 149 3.80 13.43 -19.06
C ALA A 149 3.96 13.89 -17.61
N ARG A 150 3.03 14.72 -17.12
CA ARG A 150 3.06 15.22 -15.74
C ARG A 150 2.89 14.10 -14.73
N LEU A 151 1.90 13.23 -14.95
CA LEU A 151 1.62 12.13 -14.02
C LEU A 151 2.72 11.08 -14.05
N SER A 152 3.38 10.83 -15.19
CA SER A 152 4.53 9.92 -15.25
C SER A 152 5.71 10.43 -14.41
N LEU A 153 6.01 11.74 -14.45
CA LEU A 153 7.03 12.33 -13.59
C LEU A 153 6.64 12.23 -12.11
N TRP A 154 5.36 12.49 -11.80
CA TRP A 154 4.84 12.36 -10.45
C TRP A 154 4.92 10.92 -9.94
N THR A 155 4.45 9.93 -10.71
CA THR A 155 4.46 8.52 -10.31
C THR A 155 5.86 7.97 -10.15
N ARG A 156 6.85 8.42 -10.95
CA ARG A 156 8.25 8.10 -10.72
C ARG A 156 8.73 8.56 -9.34
N ARG A 157 8.38 9.78 -8.94
CA ARG A 157 8.72 10.32 -7.62
C ARG A 157 8.02 9.52 -6.51
N VAL A 158 6.71 9.30 -6.62
CA VAL A 158 5.95 8.54 -5.61
C VAL A 158 6.47 7.11 -5.50
N GLY A 159 6.67 6.44 -6.64
CA GLY A 159 7.16 5.06 -6.70
C GLY A 159 8.57 4.94 -6.13
N GLY A 160 9.47 5.87 -6.44
CA GLY A 160 10.81 5.91 -5.86
C GLY A 160 10.79 6.03 -4.33
N GLU A 161 9.93 6.90 -3.79
CA GLU A 161 9.78 7.07 -2.35
C GLU A 161 9.18 5.83 -1.68
N ALA A 162 8.12 5.26 -2.25
CA ALA A 162 7.48 4.05 -1.72
C ALA A 162 8.41 2.83 -1.77
N LEU A 163 9.10 2.59 -2.89
CA LEU A 163 10.08 1.49 -3.01
C LEU A 163 11.28 1.68 -2.07
N SER A 164 11.74 2.92 -1.90
CA SER A 164 12.82 3.21 -0.94
C SER A 164 12.39 2.92 0.49
N LEU A 165 11.15 3.25 0.85
CA LEU A 165 10.60 2.92 2.15
C LEU A 165 10.49 1.40 2.37
N VAL A 166 9.98 0.65 1.39
CA VAL A 166 9.91 -0.83 1.48
C VAL A 166 11.31 -1.41 1.68
N ARG A 167 12.30 -0.95 0.91
CA ARG A 167 13.69 -1.40 1.05
C ARG A 167 14.26 -1.09 2.43
N ALA A 168 14.05 0.13 2.94
CA ALA A 168 14.50 0.53 4.27
C ALA A 168 13.81 -0.28 5.38
N PHE A 169 12.51 -0.56 5.22
CA PHE A 169 11.75 -1.42 6.11
C PHE A 169 12.33 -2.84 6.17
N LEU A 170 12.58 -3.47 5.02
CA LEU A 170 13.18 -4.81 4.95
C LEU A 170 14.59 -4.86 5.58
N PHE A 171 15.38 -3.80 5.41
CA PHE A 171 16.70 -3.71 6.03
C PHE A 171 16.64 -3.58 7.56
N THR A 172 15.63 -2.87 8.07
CA THR A 172 15.44 -2.65 9.52
C THR A 172 14.67 -3.78 10.21
N ASN A 173 13.98 -4.63 9.45
CA ASN A 173 13.20 -5.78 9.92
C ASN A 173 13.60 -7.07 9.17
N PRO A 174 14.88 -7.49 9.18
CA PRO A 174 15.36 -8.61 8.36
C PRO A 174 14.70 -9.96 8.71
N GLU A 175 14.17 -10.11 9.92
CA GLU A 175 13.44 -11.29 10.38
C GLU A 175 12.09 -11.49 9.66
N ILE A 176 11.55 -10.45 9.02
CA ILE A 176 10.24 -10.53 8.36
C ILE A 176 10.28 -11.34 7.05
N ILE A 177 11.45 -11.44 6.42
CA ILE A 177 11.67 -12.20 5.17
C ILE A 177 12.34 -13.55 5.39
N SER A 178 12.50 -13.99 6.65
CA SER A 178 13.01 -15.33 7.00
C SER A 178 14.36 -15.70 6.34
N GLY A 179 15.23 -14.71 6.11
CA GLY A 179 16.52 -14.91 5.44
C GLY A 179 16.47 -15.03 3.91
N THR A 180 15.31 -14.80 3.30
CA THR A 180 15.17 -14.64 1.84
C THR A 180 15.89 -13.39 1.37
N ASP A 181 16.30 -13.37 0.10
CA ASP A 181 16.92 -12.21 -0.52
C ASP A 181 15.91 -11.04 -0.66
N ALA A 182 16.19 -9.93 0.03
CA ALA A 182 15.41 -8.71 -0.05
C ALA A 182 15.42 -8.13 -1.48
N ASP A 183 16.49 -8.33 -2.25
CA ASP A 183 16.57 -7.83 -3.62
C ASP A 183 15.62 -8.56 -4.55
N GLU A 184 15.45 -9.88 -4.39
CA GLU A 184 14.47 -10.65 -5.17
C GLU A 184 13.03 -10.19 -4.89
N LEU A 185 12.69 -9.90 -3.63
CA LEU A 185 11.38 -9.35 -3.27
C LEU A 185 11.20 -7.97 -3.91
N MET A 186 12.19 -7.10 -3.78
CA MET A 186 12.15 -5.75 -4.35
C MET A 186 12.01 -5.77 -5.89
N ASP A 187 12.63 -6.73 -6.57
CA ASP A 187 12.50 -6.92 -8.01
C ASP A 187 11.07 -7.31 -8.41
N ARG A 188 10.43 -8.21 -7.65
CA ARG A 188 9.02 -8.58 -7.89
C ARG A 188 8.07 -7.42 -7.66
N VAL A 189 8.23 -6.67 -6.57
CA VAL A 189 7.43 -5.47 -6.28
C VAL A 189 7.65 -4.38 -7.34
N SER A 190 8.89 -4.16 -7.77
CA SER A 190 9.23 -3.20 -8.83
C SER A 190 8.61 -3.58 -10.17
N LYS A 191 8.61 -4.87 -10.52
CA LYS A 191 7.96 -5.39 -11.71
C LYS A 191 6.44 -5.16 -11.68
N ALA A 192 5.78 -5.55 -10.58
CA ALA A 192 4.34 -5.34 -10.39
C ALA A 192 3.97 -3.84 -10.49
N HIS A 193 4.80 -2.96 -9.94
CA HIS A 193 4.60 -1.52 -10.07
C HIS A 193 4.69 -1.00 -11.51
N LYS A 194 5.64 -1.48 -12.31
CA LYS A 194 5.75 -1.11 -13.74
C LYS A 194 4.53 -1.57 -14.54
N GLU A 195 4.05 -2.77 -14.26
CA GLU A 195 2.83 -3.31 -14.87
C GLU A 195 1.59 -2.48 -14.49
N ARG A 196 1.48 -2.13 -13.20
CA ARG A 196 0.43 -1.25 -12.65
C ARG A 196 0.36 0.11 -13.36
N LEU A 197 1.51 0.74 -13.63
CA LEU A 197 1.55 2.03 -14.34
C LEU A 197 1.25 1.87 -15.83
N SER A 198 1.75 0.81 -16.45
CA SER A 198 1.49 0.52 -17.86
C SER A 198 -0.01 0.34 -18.15
N ALA A 199 -0.75 -0.24 -17.20
CA ALA A 199 -2.21 -0.40 -17.29
C ALA A 199 -3.00 0.92 -17.35
N VAL A 200 -2.37 2.06 -17.06
CA VAL A 200 -2.97 3.41 -17.12
C VAL A 200 -2.16 4.37 -18.01
N HIS A 201 -1.34 3.81 -18.93
CA HIS A 201 -0.47 4.56 -19.85
C HIS A 201 0.58 5.46 -19.18
N LEU A 202 0.92 5.19 -17.92
CA LEU A 202 1.97 5.91 -17.20
C LEU A 202 3.28 5.13 -17.17
N HIS A 203 4.39 5.85 -16.99
CA HIS A 203 5.73 5.28 -17.01
C HIS A 203 6.42 5.46 -15.66
N ALA A 204 7.15 4.43 -15.22
CA ALA A 204 8.02 4.48 -14.05
C ALA A 204 9.32 5.26 -14.34
#